data_AF-A0A3G6S7M5-F1
#
_entry.id   AF-A0A3G6S7M5-F1
#
_cell.length_a   1.000
_cell.length_b   1.000
_cell.length_c   1.000
_cell.angle_alpha   90.00
_cell.angle_beta   90.00
_cell.angle_gamma   90.00
#
_symmetry.space_group_name_H-M   'P 1'
#
loop_
_entity.id
_entity.type
_entity.pdbx_description
1 polymer ?
#
loop_
_entity_poly.entity_id
_entity_poly.type
_entity_poly.pdbx_seq_one_letter_code
_entity_poly.pdbx_strand_id
1 'polypeptide(L)'
;MEASNIKINSCMKLISIIMISILLLSCHKEKQEYIEVSLGFSMNPNEPRIGILINDKDSLYICKEDLISVDNGVKYKYFKSTQKIDFAFYKKRILNSFYDSIQFKSTPDAQPRQINYYLNGKNLKFRFYSHELSKRQQEIIEDLILLKEDKRLKEIPYHKFSRDLLDSKIPNPPPPPK
;
A
#
# COMPACT_ATOMS: atom_id res chain seq x y z
N MET A 1 -11.29 -40.36 -49.64
CA MET A 1 -11.14 -39.19 -48.76
C MET A 1 -12.49 -38.95 -48.11
N GLU A 2 -12.72 -39.51 -46.92
CA GLU A 2 -13.94 -39.28 -46.16
C GLU A 2 -13.77 -38.02 -45.30
N ALA A 3 -14.56 -36.99 -45.61
CA ALA A 3 -14.71 -35.84 -44.74
C ALA A 3 -15.78 -36.16 -43.68
N SER A 4 -15.35 -36.45 -42.46
CA SER A 4 -16.24 -36.64 -41.32
C SER A 4 -16.86 -35.30 -40.93
N ASN A 5 -18.14 -35.12 -41.29
CA ASN A 5 -18.96 -33.98 -40.87
C ASN A 5 -19.34 -34.16 -39.40
N ILE A 6 -18.60 -33.50 -38.50
CA ILE A 6 -18.94 -33.45 -37.07
C ILE A 6 -20.13 -32.50 -36.89
N LYS A 7 -21.35 -33.05 -36.83
CA LYS A 7 -22.55 -32.33 -36.37
C LYS A 7 -22.43 -32.10 -34.87
N ILE A 8 -21.89 -30.95 -34.48
CA ILE A 8 -21.86 -30.51 -33.09
C ILE A 8 -23.31 -30.21 -32.65
N ASN A 9 -23.83 -31.04 -31.74
CA ASN A 9 -25.18 -30.97 -31.22
C ASN A 9 -25.43 -29.63 -30.51
N SER A 10 -26.58 -28.98 -30.72
CA SER A 10 -26.87 -27.62 -30.21
C SER A 10 -26.71 -27.51 -28.68
N CYS A 11 -26.97 -28.61 -27.97
CA CYS A 11 -26.81 -28.70 -26.52
C CYS A 11 -25.33 -28.62 -26.08
N MET A 12 -24.41 -29.22 -26.84
CA MET A 12 -22.98 -29.14 -26.55
C MET A 12 -22.43 -27.74 -26.75
N LYS A 13 -22.91 -26.99 -27.76
CA LYS A 13 -22.54 -25.58 -27.95
C LYS A 13 -22.97 -24.71 -26.77
N LEU A 14 -24.18 -24.94 -26.24
CA LEU A 14 -24.69 -24.22 -25.08
C LEU A 14 -23.85 -24.48 -23.82
N ILE A 15 -23.50 -25.74 -23.56
CA ILE A 15 -22.66 -26.13 -22.42
C ILE A 15 -21.26 -25.50 -22.54
N SER A 16 -20.67 -25.50 -23.74
CA SER A 16 -19.38 -24.83 -23.98
C SER A 16 -19.44 -23.33 -23.72
N ILE A 17 -20.51 -22.65 -24.12
CA ILE A 17 -20.70 -21.21 -23.86
C ILE A 17 -20.81 -20.94 -22.35
N ILE A 18 -21.58 -21.76 -21.62
CA ILE A 18 -21.73 -21.62 -20.16
C ILE A 18 -20.40 -21.83 -19.44
N MET A 19 -19.63 -22.85 -19.83
CA MET A 19 -18.30 -23.11 -19.24
C MET A 19 -17.30 -21.97 -19.51
N ILE A 20 -17.29 -21.42 -20.72
CA ILE A 20 -16.47 -20.24 -21.06
C ILE A 20 -16.90 -19.03 -20.22
N SER A 21 -18.20 -18.84 -20.00
CA SER A 21 -18.74 -17.72 -19.21
C SER A 21 -18.34 -17.83 -17.73
N ILE A 22 -18.40 -19.04 -17.16
CA ILE A 22 -17.94 -19.33 -15.79
C ILE A 22 -16.42 -19.11 -15.66
N LEU A 23 -15.64 -19.54 -16.66
CA LEU A 23 -14.19 -19.32 -16.71
C LEU A 23 -13.83 -17.83 -16.78
N LEU A 24 -14.59 -17.03 -17.55
CA LEU A 24 -14.38 -15.59 -17.67
C LEU A 24 -14.75 -14.84 -16.38
N LEU A 25 -15.80 -15.26 -15.66
CA LEU A 25 -16.21 -14.67 -14.39
C LEU A 25 -15.31 -15.09 -13.22
N SER A 26 -14.69 -16.27 -13.27
CA SER A 26 -13.84 -16.80 -12.20
C SER A 26 -12.47 -16.11 -12.09
N CYS A 27 -12.06 -15.33 -13.09
CA CYS A 27 -10.73 -14.70 -13.12
C CYS A 27 -10.69 -13.22 -12.67
N HIS A 28 -11.81 -12.64 -12.23
CA HIS A 28 -11.80 -11.27 -11.70
C HIS A 28 -11.57 -11.27 -10.19
N LYS A 29 -10.33 -11.56 -9.76
CA LYS A 29 -9.90 -11.15 -8.42
C LYS A 29 -9.63 -9.65 -8.48
N GLU A 30 -10.64 -8.86 -8.14
CA GLU A 30 -10.44 -7.43 -7.89
C GLU A 30 -9.28 -7.28 -6.89
N LYS A 31 -8.30 -6.46 -7.25
CA LYS A 31 -7.19 -6.15 -6.35
C LYS A 31 -7.77 -5.45 -5.13
N GLN A 32 -7.36 -5.90 -3.96
CA GLN A 32 -7.76 -5.31 -2.69
C GLN A 32 -7.41 -3.82 -2.65
N GLU A 33 -8.38 -2.98 -2.29
CA GLU A 33 -8.13 -1.55 -2.11
C GLU A 33 -7.43 -1.28 -0.79
N TYR A 34 -6.52 -0.30 -0.80
CA TYR A 34 -5.76 0.07 0.38
C TYR A 34 -5.30 1.53 0.32
N ILE A 35 -5.02 2.07 1.51
CA ILE A 35 -4.30 3.32 1.73
C ILE A 35 -3.16 2.98 2.69
N GLU A 36 -1.95 3.29 2.29
CA GLU A 36 -0.72 3.07 3.06
C GLU A 36 0.02 4.40 3.23
N VAL A 37 0.36 4.75 4.46
CA VAL A 37 1.19 5.91 4.81
C VAL A 37 2.45 5.42 5.49
N SER A 38 3.58 6.00 5.11
CA SER A 38 4.89 5.60 5.58
C SER A 38 5.68 6.81 6.09
N LEU A 39 6.41 6.61 7.19
CA LEU A 39 7.21 7.60 7.92
C LEU A 39 8.65 7.09 8.10
N GLY A 40 9.58 7.99 8.43
CA GLY A 40 10.96 7.63 8.77
C GLY A 40 11.86 7.33 7.57
N PHE A 41 11.60 7.97 6.42
CA PHE A 41 12.47 7.88 5.23
C PHE A 41 13.69 8.80 5.30
N SER A 42 13.84 9.55 6.39
CA SER A 42 14.98 10.40 6.69
C SER A 42 16.27 9.57 6.79
N MET A 43 17.42 10.21 6.53
CA MET A 43 18.73 9.58 6.74
C MET A 43 19.08 9.41 8.24
N ASN A 44 18.17 9.78 9.15
CA ASN A 44 18.42 9.71 10.58
C ASN A 44 18.26 8.25 11.06
N PRO A 45 19.35 7.58 11.48
CA PRO A 45 19.29 6.19 11.92
C PRO A 45 18.55 6.01 13.26
N ASN A 46 18.23 7.10 13.97
CA ASN A 46 17.55 7.06 15.26
C ASN A 46 16.02 7.18 15.13
N GLU A 47 15.49 7.37 13.93
CA GLU A 47 14.06 7.48 13.67
C GLU A 47 13.53 6.17 13.08
N PRO A 48 12.60 5.48 13.75
CA PRO A 48 12.09 4.21 13.24
C PRO A 48 11.20 4.43 12.03
N ARG A 49 11.35 3.60 11.00
CA ARG A 49 10.39 3.52 9.91
C ARG A 49 9.07 2.95 10.42
N ILE A 50 7.98 3.61 10.04
CA ILE A 50 6.63 3.18 10.42
C ILE A 50 5.77 3.13 9.15
N GLY A 51 5.09 2.00 8.96
CA GLY A 51 4.07 1.83 7.93
C GLY A 51 2.70 1.69 8.57
N ILE A 52 1.71 2.35 7.98
CA ILE A 52 0.31 2.39 8.45
C ILE A 52 -0.55 2.04 7.24
N LEU A 53 -1.29 0.94 7.32
CA LEU A 53 -2.12 0.46 6.22
C LEU A 53 -3.55 0.24 6.68
N ILE A 54 -4.50 0.81 5.93
CA ILE A 54 -5.92 0.49 6.01
C ILE A 54 -6.39 -0.07 4.68
N ASN A 55 -7.36 -0.99 4.70
CA ASN A 55 -7.89 -1.62 3.49
C ASN A 55 -9.41 -1.70 3.49
N ASP A 56 -9.97 -2.11 2.35
CA ASP A 56 -11.40 -2.33 2.09
C ASP A 56 -12.12 -3.33 3.01
N LYS A 57 -11.40 -4.02 3.90
CA LYS A 57 -11.98 -4.88 4.95
C LYS A 57 -12.03 -4.18 6.31
N ASP A 58 -11.96 -2.85 6.30
CA ASP A 58 -11.92 -1.99 7.49
C ASP A 58 -10.79 -2.39 8.47
N SER A 59 -9.72 -2.99 7.96
CA SER A 59 -8.64 -3.52 8.79
C SER A 59 -7.47 -2.56 8.83
N LEU A 60 -6.96 -2.30 10.04
CA LEU A 60 -5.75 -1.51 10.28
C LEU A 60 -4.56 -2.41 10.59
N TYR A 61 -3.47 -2.17 9.88
CA TYR A 61 -2.17 -2.82 10.07
C TYR A 61 -1.09 -1.76 10.29
N ILE A 62 -0.17 -2.04 11.20
CA ILE A 62 1.00 -1.20 11.46
C ILE A 62 2.25 -2.05 11.36
N CYS A 63 3.31 -1.54 10.73
CA CYS A 63 4.66 -2.07 10.89
C CYS A 63 5.56 -1.01 11.52
N LYS A 64 6.43 -1.42 12.45
CA LYS A 64 7.41 -0.55 13.10
C LYS A 64 8.79 -1.19 13.03
N GLU A 65 9.78 -0.45 12.57
CA GLU A 65 11.18 -0.84 12.64
C GLU A 65 11.64 -1.00 14.09
N ASP A 66 12.40 -2.06 14.37
CA ASP A 66 13.03 -2.30 15.66
C ASP A 66 14.46 -1.77 15.66
N LEU A 67 14.67 -0.61 16.31
CA LEU A 67 15.94 0.10 16.35
C LEU A 67 17.03 -0.60 17.21
N ILE A 68 16.67 -1.63 17.97
CA ILE A 68 17.59 -2.33 18.90
C ILE A 68 18.41 -3.41 18.16
N SER A 69 18.12 -3.69 16.88
CA SER A 69 18.80 -4.73 16.10
C SER A 69 20.21 -4.30 15.68
N VAL A 70 21.20 -4.50 16.55
CA VAL A 70 22.59 -4.08 16.34
C VAL A 70 23.35 -4.99 15.35
N ASP A 71 22.89 -6.23 15.10
CA ASP A 71 23.79 -7.23 14.51
C ASP A 71 23.38 -7.91 13.19
N ASN A 72 22.16 -7.80 12.64
CA ASN A 72 21.82 -8.55 11.41
C ASN A 72 20.61 -7.98 10.63
N GLY A 73 20.75 -6.75 10.15
CA GLY A 73 19.76 -6.12 9.27
C GLY A 73 18.52 -5.57 9.99
N VAL A 74 17.70 -4.88 9.22
CA VAL A 74 16.51 -4.19 9.72
C VAL A 74 15.40 -5.19 10.04
N LYS A 75 14.92 -5.19 11.28
CA LYS A 75 13.78 -6.00 11.74
C LYS A 75 12.53 -5.15 11.90
N TYR A 76 11.38 -5.74 11.64
CA TYR A 76 10.08 -5.08 11.77
C TYR A 76 9.16 -5.87 12.68
N LYS A 77 8.43 -5.17 13.54
CA LYS A 77 7.29 -5.70 14.29
C LYS A 77 6.00 -5.32 13.58
N TYR A 78 5.06 -6.26 13.51
CA TYR A 78 3.79 -6.08 12.80
C TYR A 78 2.64 -6.13 13.78
N PHE A 79 1.65 -5.28 13.56
CA PHE A 79 0.48 -5.19 14.42
C PHE A 79 -0.79 -5.12 13.58
N LYS A 80 -1.89 -5.63 14.13
CA LYS A 80 -3.24 -5.48 13.59
C LYS A 80 -4.16 -4.93 14.66
N SER A 81 -4.97 -3.93 14.35
CA SER A 81 -5.99 -3.48 15.28
C SER A 81 -7.14 -4.49 15.36
N THR A 82 -7.68 -4.69 16.56
CA THR A 82 -8.95 -5.40 16.73
C THR A 82 -10.16 -4.50 16.46
N GLN A 83 -9.98 -3.19 16.31
CA GLN A 83 -11.05 -2.28 15.89
C GLN A 83 -11.12 -2.20 14.37
N LYS A 84 -12.34 -2.09 13.85
CA LYS A 84 -12.59 -1.69 12.47
C LYS A 84 -12.34 -0.19 12.30
N ILE A 85 -11.70 0.16 11.19
CA ILE A 85 -11.53 1.55 10.73
C ILE A 85 -12.47 1.77 9.54
N ASP A 86 -13.20 2.89 9.54
CA ASP A 86 -14.07 3.26 8.41
C ASP A 86 -13.23 3.57 7.16
N PHE A 87 -12.97 2.56 6.33
CA PHE A 87 -12.16 2.72 5.13
C PHE A 87 -12.84 3.63 4.10
N ALA A 88 -14.16 3.57 3.99
CA ALA A 88 -14.94 4.37 3.05
C ALA A 88 -14.78 5.87 3.32
N PHE A 89 -14.76 6.26 4.61
CA PHE A 89 -14.46 7.63 5.03
C PHE A 89 -13.10 8.12 4.53
N TYR A 90 -12.03 7.36 4.77
CA TYR A 90 -10.68 7.73 4.33
C TYR A 90 -10.55 7.72 2.80
N LYS A 91 -11.10 6.72 2.12
CA LYS A 91 -11.14 6.63 0.66
C LYS A 91 -11.75 7.90 0.04
N LYS A 92 -12.90 8.34 0.54
CA LYS A 92 -13.56 9.56 0.07
C LYS A 92 -12.69 10.81 0.29
N ARG A 93 -12.03 10.92 1.45
CA ARG A 93 -11.14 12.05 1.75
C ARG A 93 -9.92 12.09 0.82
N ILE A 94 -9.29 10.95 0.58
CA ILE A 94 -8.13 10.84 -0.30
C ILE A 94 -8.51 11.21 -1.74
N LEU A 95 -9.55 10.59 -2.29
CA LEU A 95 -9.98 10.82 -3.68
C LEU A 95 -10.37 12.28 -3.94
N ASN A 96 -10.93 12.97 -2.94
CA ASN A 96 -11.33 14.37 -3.06
C ASN A 96 -10.18 15.36 -2.88
N SER A 97 -9.01 14.93 -2.40
CA SER A 97 -7.93 15.84 -1.97
C SER A 97 -6.58 15.60 -2.64
N PHE A 98 -6.38 14.45 -3.29
CA PHE A 98 -5.10 14.05 -3.90
C PHE A 98 -5.21 13.76 -5.41
N TYR A 99 -6.19 14.36 -6.08
CA TYR A 99 -6.42 14.13 -7.51
C TYR A 99 -5.35 14.82 -8.39
N ASP A 100 -4.77 15.92 -7.92
CA ASP A 100 -3.72 16.68 -8.62
C ASP A 100 -2.36 16.35 -7.99
N SER A 101 -1.42 15.89 -8.82
CA SER A 101 -0.12 15.39 -8.41
C SER A 101 0.75 16.48 -7.78
N ILE A 102 1.29 16.21 -6.60
CA ILE A 102 2.30 17.06 -5.97
C ILE A 102 3.65 16.69 -6.58
N GLN A 103 4.34 17.67 -7.17
CA GLN A 103 5.72 17.50 -7.61
C GLN A 103 6.69 17.70 -6.45
N PHE A 104 7.66 16.81 -6.36
CA PHE A 104 8.68 16.79 -5.32
C PHE A 104 9.71 17.92 -5.51
N LYS A 105 10.02 18.65 -4.44
CA LYS A 105 11.28 19.42 -4.33
C LYS A 105 12.10 18.90 -3.16
N SER A 106 13.28 18.34 -3.44
CA SER A 106 14.18 17.83 -2.40
C SER A 106 14.54 18.94 -1.42
N THR A 107 14.27 18.72 -0.13
CA THR A 107 14.65 19.62 0.95
C THR A 107 15.54 18.84 1.93
N PRO A 108 16.81 19.26 2.17
CA PRO A 108 17.78 18.50 2.96
C PRO A 108 17.34 18.19 4.40
N ASP A 109 16.62 19.10 5.04
CA ASP A 109 16.31 19.03 6.49
C ASP A 109 14.88 18.56 6.80
N ALA A 110 14.07 18.31 5.78
CA ALA A 110 12.69 17.88 5.98
C ALA A 110 12.60 16.35 6.01
N GLN A 111 11.78 15.79 6.91
CA GLN A 111 11.52 14.35 6.93
C GLN A 111 10.55 13.99 5.80
N PRO A 112 10.97 13.26 4.76
CA PRO A 112 10.06 12.87 3.71
C PRO A 112 9.06 11.85 4.25
N ARG A 113 7.79 12.05 3.91
CA ARG A 113 6.71 11.09 4.13
C ARG A 113 6.30 10.50 2.78
N GLN A 114 5.62 9.37 2.81
CA GLN A 114 5.07 8.76 1.59
C GLN A 114 3.63 8.34 1.83
N ILE A 115 2.80 8.49 0.81
CA ILE A 115 1.51 7.82 0.73
C ILE A 115 1.46 6.99 -0.54
N ASN A 116 0.90 5.80 -0.42
CA ASN A 116 0.68 4.85 -1.49
C ASN A 116 -0.74 4.30 -1.35
N TYR A 117 -1.53 4.37 -2.41
CA TYR A 117 -2.89 3.82 -2.38
C TYR A 117 -3.30 3.18 -3.70
N TYR A 118 -4.15 2.17 -3.59
CA TYR A 118 -4.86 1.58 -4.72
C TYR A 118 -6.37 1.74 -4.48
N LEU A 119 -6.99 2.67 -5.21
CA LEU A 119 -8.40 3.05 -5.05
C LEU A 119 -9.06 3.16 -6.43
N ASN A 120 -10.24 2.56 -6.61
CA ASN A 120 -11.00 2.55 -7.86
C ASN A 120 -10.16 2.15 -9.07
N GLY A 121 -9.29 1.14 -8.92
CA GLY A 121 -8.40 0.68 -10.00
C GLY A 121 -7.19 1.57 -10.28
N LYS A 122 -7.06 2.73 -9.62
CA LYS A 122 -5.94 3.66 -9.77
C LYS A 122 -4.92 3.43 -8.67
N ASN A 123 -3.65 3.31 -9.06
CA ASN A 123 -2.51 3.29 -8.15
C ASN A 123 -1.87 4.68 -8.14
N LEU A 124 -1.65 5.22 -6.96
CA LEU A 124 -0.92 6.46 -6.80
C LEU A 124 0.05 6.34 -5.63
N LYS A 125 1.30 6.71 -5.89
CA LYS A 125 2.40 6.69 -4.93
C LYS A 125 3.23 7.94 -5.10
N PHE A 126 3.42 8.69 -4.03
CA PHE A 126 4.27 9.87 -4.05
C PHE A 126 4.86 10.13 -2.67
N ARG A 127 6.04 10.75 -2.69
CA ARG A 127 6.72 11.26 -1.51
C ARG A 127 6.46 12.75 -1.42
N PHE A 128 6.32 13.25 -0.20
CA PHE A 128 6.01 14.65 0.06
C PHE A 128 6.65 15.07 1.38
N TYR A 129 6.85 16.38 1.52
CA TYR A 129 7.09 17.00 2.81
C TYR A 129 5.79 17.61 3.32
N SER A 130 5.57 17.62 4.65
CA SER A 130 4.30 18.11 5.22
C SER A 130 3.96 19.55 4.81
N HIS A 131 4.97 20.39 4.58
CA HIS A 131 4.78 21.78 4.15
C HIS A 131 4.39 21.94 2.68
N GLU A 132 4.55 20.90 1.85
CA GLU A 132 4.11 20.88 0.45
C GLU A 132 2.63 20.50 0.32
N LEU A 133 2.03 19.98 1.39
CA LEU A 133 0.63 19.63 1.43
C LEU A 133 -0.24 20.85 1.69
N SER A 134 -1.38 20.93 1.01
CA SER A 134 -2.46 21.82 1.46
C SER A 134 -2.90 21.43 2.87
N LYS A 135 -3.46 22.39 3.62
CA LYS A 135 -3.97 22.15 4.99
C LYS A 135 -4.89 20.92 5.07
N ARG A 136 -5.79 20.76 4.09
CA ARG A 136 -6.70 19.60 4.01
C ARG A 136 -5.96 18.28 3.82
N GLN A 137 -4.95 18.24 2.94
CA GLN A 137 -4.13 17.05 2.73
C GLN A 137 -3.33 16.72 3.99
N GLN A 138 -2.76 17.73 4.64
CA GLN A 138 -2.03 17.56 5.90
C GLN A 138 -2.93 16.95 6.99
N GLU A 139 -4.14 17.49 7.18
CA GLU A 139 -5.12 16.94 8.13
C GLU A 139 -5.43 15.45 7.84
N ILE A 140 -5.63 15.08 6.57
CA ILE A 140 -5.88 13.68 6.20
C ILE A 140 -4.70 12.78 6.55
N ILE A 141 -3.47 13.23 6.27
CA ILE A 141 -2.26 12.47 6.56
C ILE A 141 -2.04 12.34 8.07
N GLU A 142 -2.21 13.42 8.83
CA GLU A 142 -2.06 13.37 10.30
C GLU A 142 -3.12 12.46 10.94
N ASP A 143 -4.36 12.50 10.47
CA ASP A 143 -5.42 11.58 10.93
C ASP A 143 -5.04 10.12 10.69
N LEU A 144 -4.51 9.80 9.50
CA LEU A 144 -4.00 8.46 9.19
C LEU A 144 -2.81 8.09 10.09
N ILE A 145 -1.91 9.03 10.37
CA ILE A 145 -0.74 8.80 11.25
C ILE A 145 -1.18 8.47 12.68
N LEU A 146 -2.20 9.15 13.19
CA LEU A 146 -2.72 8.93 14.54
C LEU A 146 -3.29 7.52 14.75
N LEU A 147 -3.64 6.80 13.68
CA LEU A 147 -4.08 5.40 13.77
C LEU A 147 -3.02 4.48 14.40
N LYS A 148 -1.73 4.84 14.33
CA LYS A 148 -0.63 4.07 14.96
C LYS A 148 -0.68 4.07 16.49
N GLU A 149 -1.46 4.98 17.09
CA GLU A 149 -1.67 5.12 18.54
C GLU A 149 -2.88 4.33 19.05
N ASP A 150 -3.55 3.54 18.19
CA ASP A 150 -4.68 2.72 18.61
C ASP A 150 -4.25 1.70 19.68
N LYS A 151 -4.84 1.81 20.88
CA LYS A 151 -4.57 0.94 22.02
C LYS A 151 -5.00 -0.53 21.80
N ARG A 152 -5.71 -0.83 20.71
CA ARG A 152 -6.18 -2.18 20.35
C ARG A 152 -5.31 -2.87 19.32
N LEU A 153 -4.12 -2.34 19.04
CA LEU A 153 -3.11 -3.00 18.23
C LEU A 153 -2.60 -4.26 18.95
N LYS A 154 -2.73 -5.41 18.28
CA LYS A 154 -2.13 -6.67 18.71
C LYS A 154 -1.01 -7.05 17.76
N GLU A 155 0.11 -7.48 18.31
CA GLU A 155 1.23 -7.98 17.52
C GLU A 155 0.78 -9.21 16.71
N ILE A 156 1.25 -9.29 15.47
CA ILE A 156 1.01 -10.40 14.55
C ILE A 156 2.34 -10.82 13.92
N PRO A 157 2.46 -12.07 13.42
CA PRO A 157 3.73 -12.54 12.88
C PRO A 157 4.21 -11.73 11.67
N TYR A 158 3.28 -11.33 10.79
CA TYR A 158 3.61 -10.65 9.54
C TYR A 158 2.39 -9.99 8.90
N HIS A 159 2.61 -8.85 8.26
CA HIS A 159 1.71 -8.31 7.24
C HIS A 159 2.52 -7.72 6.09
N LYS A 160 2.01 -7.82 4.86
CA LYS A 160 2.70 -7.31 3.69
C LYS A 160 2.46 -5.80 3.55
N PHE A 161 3.54 -5.04 3.52
CA PHE A 161 3.56 -3.61 3.18
C PHE A 161 4.28 -3.39 1.84
N SER A 162 4.22 -2.18 1.29
CA SER A 162 5.04 -1.83 0.12
C SER A 162 6.54 -1.98 0.43
N ARG A 163 7.32 -2.41 -0.59
CA ARG A 163 8.75 -2.72 -0.44
C ARG A 163 9.58 -1.52 0.00
N ASP A 164 9.10 -0.30 -0.26
CA ASP A 164 9.83 0.93 0.03
C ASP A 164 10.04 1.17 1.53
N LEU A 165 9.22 0.55 2.39
CA LEU A 165 9.43 0.53 3.83
C LEU A 165 10.62 -0.36 4.21
N LEU A 166 10.72 -1.54 3.58
CA LEU A 166 11.67 -2.61 3.93
C LEU A 166 13.07 -2.41 3.31
N ASP A 167 13.15 -1.72 2.18
CA ASP A 167 14.40 -1.53 1.45
C ASP A 167 15.23 -0.39 2.08
N SER A 168 15.88 -0.64 3.21
CA SER A 168 17.02 0.15 3.68
C SER A 168 18.25 -0.16 2.80
N LYS A 169 18.20 0.19 1.52
CA LYS A 169 19.44 0.24 0.74
C LYS A 169 20.23 1.43 1.26
N ILE A 170 21.27 1.14 2.04
CA ILE A 170 22.34 2.08 2.34
C ILE A 170 22.78 2.67 0.98
N PRO A 171 22.84 4.00 0.82
CA PRO A 171 23.32 4.58 -0.42
C PRO A 171 24.73 4.07 -0.69
N ASN A 172 25.02 3.68 -1.92
CA ASN A 172 26.38 3.29 -2.29
C ASN A 172 27.32 4.46 -1.95
N PRO A 173 28.51 4.18 -1.39
CA PRO A 173 29.47 5.23 -1.10
C PRO A 173 29.79 6.02 -2.39
N PRO A 174 30.10 7.32 -2.28
CA PRO A 174 30.50 8.10 -3.44
C PRO A 174 31.69 7.44 -4.13
N PRO A 175 31.76 7.47 -5.46
CA PRO A 175 32.92 6.97 -6.18
C PRO A 175 34.18 7.70 -5.70
N PRO A 176 35.34 7.01 -5.65
CA PRO A 176 36.59 7.65 -5.23
C PRO A 176 36.89 8.87 -6.10
N PRO A 177 37.45 9.96 -5.53
CA PRO A 177 37.87 11.11 -6.31
C PRO A 177 38.83 10.67 -7.41
N LYS A 178 38.62 11.22 -8.61
CA LYS A 178 39.49 10.98 -9.78
C LYS A 178 40.87 11.57 -9.58
#